data_AF-A0A2P5ES04-F1
#
_entry.id   AF-A0A2P5ES04-F1
#
_cell.length_a   1.000
_cell.length_b   1.000
_cell.length_c   1.000
_cell.angle_alpha   90.00
_cell.angle_beta   90.00
_cell.angle_gamma   90.00
#
_symmetry.space_group_name_H-M   'P 1'
#
loop_
_entity.id
_entity.type
_entity.pdbx_description
1 polymer ?
#
loop_
_entity_poly.entity_id
_entity_poly.type
_entity_poly.pdbx_seq_one_letter_code
_entity_poly.pdbx_strand_id
1 'polypeptide(L)'
;MQNEEGVITELYIPRKCSATNRLITSKDHASVQINIGHLDENGVYTGQFTTFALCGFVRAQGDADSGLDRLWQKKKAEIRQQ
;
A
#
# COMPACT_ATOMS: atom_id res chain seq x y z
N MET A 1 -20.40 0.85 -2.81
CA MET A 1 -21.82 0.56 -3.09
C MET A 1 -22.33 1.71 -3.93
N GLN A 2 -22.93 1.40 -5.07
CA GLN A 2 -23.55 2.39 -5.95
C GLN A 2 -25.06 2.18 -5.92
N ASN A 3 -25.84 3.26 -5.95
CA ASN A 3 -27.28 3.18 -6.18
C ASN A 3 -27.58 2.94 -7.68
N GLU A 4 -28.85 2.79 -8.03
CA GLU A 4 -29.29 2.57 -9.41
C GLU A 4 -28.97 3.74 -10.36
N GLU A 5 -28.71 4.94 -9.81
CA GLU A 5 -28.31 6.14 -10.54
C GLU A 5 -26.77 6.25 -10.72
N GLY A 6 -26.01 5.25 -10.27
CA GLY A 6 -24.54 5.21 -10.40
C GLY A 6 -23.79 6.08 -9.38
N VAL A 7 -24.49 6.66 -8.41
CA VAL A 7 -23.91 7.47 -7.34
C VAL A 7 -23.38 6.58 -6.22
N ILE A 8 -22.15 6.86 -5.78
CA ILE A 8 -21.54 6.16 -4.64
C ILE A 8 -22.23 6.63 -3.36
N THR A 9 -22.87 5.71 -2.66
CA THR A 9 -23.63 5.98 -1.43
C THR A 9 -22.83 5.70 -0.15
N GLU A 10 -21.59 5.25 -0.26
CA GLU A 10 -20.73 4.93 0.89
C GLU A 10 -20.13 6.20 1.53
N LEU A 11 -20.10 6.24 2.87
CA LEU A 11 -19.50 7.36 3.61
C LEU A 11 -17.98 7.46 3.40
N TYR A 12 -17.30 6.31 3.26
CA TYR A 12 -15.87 6.25 2.99
C TYR A 12 -15.51 4.91 2.35
N ILE A 13 -14.44 4.91 1.56
CA ILE A 13 -13.87 3.68 0.99
C ILE A 13 -12.64 3.32 1.82
N PRO A 14 -12.66 2.22 2.58
CA PRO A 14 -11.52 1.80 3.41
C PRO A 14 -10.30 1.45 2.55
N ARG A 15 -9.11 1.64 3.14
CA ARG A 15 -7.85 1.20 2.55
C ARG A 15 -7.78 -0.32 2.51
N LYS A 16 -7.13 -0.87 1.50
CA LYS A 16 -6.82 -2.31 1.39
C LYS A 16 -5.35 -2.56 1.65
N CYS A 17 -5.05 -3.63 2.35
CA CYS A 17 -3.69 -4.12 2.53
C CYS A 17 -3.12 -4.50 1.17
N SER A 18 -1.99 -3.92 0.79
CA SER A 18 -1.30 -4.18 -0.47
C SER A 18 -0.82 -5.62 -0.59
N ALA A 19 -0.54 -6.30 0.53
CA ALA A 19 -0.01 -7.66 0.53
C ALA A 19 -1.09 -8.74 0.39
N THR A 20 -2.26 -8.55 1.03
CA THR A 20 -3.30 -9.59 1.15
C THR A 20 -4.66 -9.18 0.61
N ASN A 21 -4.82 -7.95 0.14
CA ASN A 21 -6.11 -7.36 -0.28
C ASN A 21 -7.19 -7.33 0.81
N ARG A 22 -6.85 -7.64 2.07
CA ARG A 22 -7.75 -7.51 3.22
C ARG A 22 -8.04 -6.03 3.48
N LEU A 23 -9.29 -5.72 3.83
CA LEU A 23 -9.67 -4.36 4.24
C LEU A 23 -8.98 -4.00 5.57
N ILE A 24 -8.40 -2.81 5.61
CA ILE A 24 -7.88 -2.22 6.84
C ILE A 24 -9.06 -1.57 7.55
N THR A 25 -9.46 -2.15 8.68
CA THR A 25 -10.60 -1.68 9.47
C THR A 25 -10.19 -0.47 10.33
N SER A 26 -11.19 0.27 10.82
CA SER A 26 -10.95 1.43 11.69
C SER A 26 -10.31 1.07 13.04
N LYS A 27 -10.44 -0.19 13.48
CA LYS A 27 -9.85 -0.70 14.73
C LYS A 27 -8.47 -1.35 14.53
N ASP A 28 -7.98 -1.45 13.30
CA ASP A 28 -6.65 -1.97 13.03
C ASP A 28 -5.57 -0.90 13.29
N HIS A 29 -5.31 -0.63 14.57
CA HIS A 29 -4.30 0.31 15.02
C HIS A 29 -2.86 -0.17 14.79
N ALA A 30 -2.69 -1.45 14.48
CA ALA A 30 -1.42 -2.02 14.08
C ALA A 30 -1.17 -1.87 12.57
N SER A 31 -2.13 -1.37 11.79
CA SER A 31 -1.89 -1.09 10.37
C SER A 31 -0.90 0.06 10.19
N VAL A 32 -0.07 -0.03 9.15
CA VAL A 32 0.91 1.00 8.80
C VAL A 32 0.83 1.32 7.31
N GLN A 33 1.24 2.54 7.00
CA GLN A 33 1.42 3.00 5.64
C GLN A 33 2.89 3.40 5.47
N ILE A 34 3.54 2.81 4.48
CA ILE A 34 4.96 3.00 4.20
C ILE A 34 5.05 3.69 2.84
N ASN A 35 5.73 4.82 2.79
CA ASN A 35 6.03 5.53 1.55
C ASN A 35 7.49 5.28 1.18
N ILE A 36 7.72 4.68 0.01
CA ILE A 36 9.05 4.46 -0.54
C ILE A 36 9.33 5.58 -1.54
N GLY A 37 10.33 6.41 -1.23
CA GLY A 37 10.73 7.51 -2.09
C GLY A 37 11.46 7.05 -3.34
N HIS A 38 11.14 7.68 -4.48
CA HIS A 38 11.81 7.41 -5.74
C HIS A 38 13.05 8.28 -5.87
N LEU A 39 14.11 7.70 -6.41
CA LEU A 39 15.41 8.35 -6.60
C LEU A 39 15.66 8.54 -8.09
N ASP A 40 16.36 9.61 -8.42
CA ASP A 40 16.91 9.84 -9.76
C ASP A 40 18.22 9.04 -9.96
N GLU A 41 18.81 9.18 -11.14
CA GLU A 41 20.07 8.52 -11.51
C GLU A 41 21.26 8.92 -10.62
N ASN A 42 21.17 10.09 -9.97
CA ASN A 42 22.18 10.59 -9.04
C ASN A 42 21.91 10.13 -7.58
N GLY A 43 20.86 9.33 -7.36
CA GLY A 43 20.45 8.88 -6.04
C GLY A 43 19.72 9.95 -5.21
N VAL A 44 19.25 11.03 -5.85
CA VAL A 44 18.56 12.15 -5.19
C VAL A 44 17.05 11.90 -5.21
N TYR A 45 16.39 12.20 -4.10
CA TYR A 45 14.94 12.05 -3.97
C TYR A 45 14.18 12.98 -4.91
N THR A 46 13.30 12.42 -5.74
CA THR A 46 12.56 13.15 -6.79
C THR A 46 11.26 13.79 -6.30
N GLY A 47 10.86 13.54 -5.05
CA GLY A 47 9.56 13.96 -4.50
C GLY A 47 8.42 12.98 -4.81
N GLN A 48 8.62 12.00 -5.69
CA GLN A 48 7.66 10.95 -5.97
C GLN A 48 7.83 9.77 -5.00
N PHE A 49 6.73 9.10 -4.66
CA PHE A 49 6.79 7.94 -3.77
C PHE A 49 5.74 6.89 -4.16
N THR A 50 6.04 5.64 -3.85
CA THR A 50 5.05 4.56 -3.88
C THR A 50 4.63 4.21 -2.47
N THR A 51 3.32 4.21 -2.25
CA THR A 51 2.71 3.90 -0.97
C THR A 51 2.29 2.44 -0.90
N PHE A 52 2.69 1.76 0.17
CA PHE A 52 2.19 0.43 0.55
C PHE A 52 1.46 0.51 1.88
N ALA A 53 0.30 -0.14 1.94
CA ALA A 53 -0.47 -0.27 3.17
C ALA A 53 -0.41 -1.71 3.66
N LEU A 54 0.01 -1.91 4.91
CA LEU A 54 0.07 -3.23 5.55
C LEU A 54 -0.94 -3.28 6.69
N CYS A 55 -1.77 -4.32 6.72
CA CYS A 55 -2.68 -4.56 7.84
C CYS A 55 -1.93 -5.17 9.03
N GLY A 56 -2.47 -4.98 10.23
CA GLY A 56 -1.90 -5.49 11.48
C GLY A 56 -1.78 -7.01 11.48
N PHE A 57 -2.68 -7.72 10.78
CA PHE A 57 -2.64 -9.18 10.65
C PHE A 57 -1.32 -9.69 10.04
N VAL A 58 -0.89 -9.11 8.92
CA VAL A 58 0.36 -9.51 8.24
C VAL A 58 1.58 -9.19 9.10
N ARG A 59 1.52 -8.10 9.86
CA ARG A 59 2.58 -7.73 10.82
C ARG A 59 2.66 -8.69 12.00
N ALA A 60 1.51 -9.11 12.55
CA ALA A 60 1.46 -10.05 13.66
C ALA A 60 1.93 -11.45 13.25
N GLN A 61 1.72 -11.84 11.99
CA GLN A 61 2.17 -13.11 11.45
C GLN A 61 3.69 -13.17 11.22
N GLY A 62 4.36 -12.03 11.12
CA GLY A 62 5.79 -11.94 10.78
C GLY A 62 6.08 -11.90 9.27
N ASP A 63 5.04 -11.93 8.42
CA ASP A 63 5.18 -11.94 6.96
C ASP A 63 5.26 -10.54 6.34
N ALA A 64 5.35 -9.49 7.16
CA ALA A 64 5.37 -8.11 6.69
C ALA A 64 6.59 -7.78 5.82
N ASP A 65 7.76 -8.30 6.19
CA ASP A 65 9.02 -8.08 5.49
C ASP A 65 8.99 -8.73 4.09
N SER A 66 8.79 -10.05 4.05
CA SER A 66 8.61 -10.83 2.82
C SER A 66 7.51 -10.26 1.91
N GLY A 67 6.41 -9.79 2.50
CA GLY A 67 5.31 -9.16 1.78
C GLY A 67 5.72 -7.85 1.12
N LEU A 68 6.44 -6.99 1.85
CA LEU A 68 6.91 -5.70 1.35
C LEU A 68 7.95 -5.89 0.23
N ASP A 69 8.93 -6.78 0.43
CA ASP A 69 9.97 -7.08 -0.56
C ASP A 69 9.37 -7.53 -1.89
N ARG A 70 8.43 -8.48 -1.84
CA ARG A 70 7.76 -8.98 -3.05
C ARG A 70 7.00 -7.87 -3.78
N LEU A 71 6.34 -6.97 -3.04
CA LEU A 71 5.61 -5.85 -3.62
C LEU A 71 6.55 -4.80 -4.21
N TRP A 72 7.65 -4.53 -3.52
CA TRP A 72 8.64 -3.57 -3.97
C TRP A 72 9.37 -4.06 -5.21
N GLN A 73 9.78 -5.33 -5.29
CA GLN A 73 10.42 -5.87 -6.50
C GLN A 73 9.55 -5.71 -7.75
N LYS A 74 8.23 -5.92 -7.62
CA LYS A 74 7.29 -5.68 -8.73
C LYS A 74 7.24 -4.21 -9.11
N LYS A 75 7.13 -3.31 -8.13
CA LYS A 75 7.07 -1.87 -8.38
C LYS A 75 8.38 -1.28 -8.89
N LYS A 76 9.51 -1.78 -8.40
CA LYS A 76 10.85 -1.43 -8.87
C LYS A 76 11.00 -1.69 -10.37
N ALA A 77 10.52 -2.84 -10.85
CA ALA A 77 10.51 -3.17 -12.27
C ALA A 77 9.61 -2.23 -13.10
N GLU A 78 8.45 -1.84 -12.58
CA GLU A 78 7.54 -0.90 -13.25
C GLU A 78 8.15 0.51 -13.34
N ILE A 79 8.83 0.97 -12.30
CA ILE A 79 9.40 2.32 -12.19
C ILE A 79 10.80 2.41 -12.83
N ARG A 80 11.40 1.26 -13.20
CA ARG A 80 12.77 1.15 -13.73
C ARG A 80 13.82 1.78 -12.82
N GLN A 81 13.56 1.78 -11.52
CA GLN A 81 14.50 2.25 -10.52
C GLN A 81 15.58 1.18 -10.34
N GLN A 82 16.86 1.50 -10.56
CA GLN A 82 17.98 0.55 -10.46
C GLN A 82 18.38 0.26 -9.01
#